data_AF-A0A7J9DJQ7-F1
#
_entry.id   AF-A0A7J9DJQ7-F1
#
_cell.length_a   1.000
_cell.length_b   1.000
_cell.length_c   1.000
_cell.angle_alpha   90.00
_cell.angle_beta   90.00
_cell.angle_gamma   90.00
#
_symmetry.space_group_name_H-M   'P 1'
#
loop_
_entity.id
_entity.type
_entity.pdbx_description
1 polymer ?
#
loop_
_entity_poly.entity_id
_entity_poly.type
_entity_poly.pdbx_seq_one_letter_code
_entity_poly.pdbx_strand_id
1 'polypeptide(L)'
;MHKVLHVGPDTCSVVSKLLKEEDTEAWGVEPYDIEDVEESCKSLVGKGIVRVADIKYPLPYRPKSFSLVIVSDALDYLSPKYLNKTLLELARVASDGLIIFAGTPGHQKAKVAELSKFGRPAKMRSSSWWIHFFDQISLKENETAVKKFEQAASKSSYLPACQVFHLNPYH
;
A
#
# COMPACT_ATOMS: atom_id res chain seq x y z
N MET A 1 -2.82 -9.17 -18.74
CA MET A 1 -3.68 -9.11 -17.55
C MET A 1 -2.86 -8.95 -16.28
N HIS A 2 -2.85 -7.75 -15.72
CA HIS A 2 -2.19 -7.36 -14.49
C HIS A 2 -3.08 -7.68 -13.29
N LYS A 3 -2.52 -8.31 -12.25
CA LYS A 3 -3.21 -8.60 -11.00
C LYS A 3 -2.71 -7.64 -9.93
N VAL A 4 -3.57 -6.72 -9.49
CA VAL A 4 -3.20 -5.64 -8.58
C VAL A 4 -3.85 -5.85 -7.22
N LEU A 5 -3.06 -5.80 -6.16
CA LEU A 5 -3.55 -5.75 -4.79
C LEU A 5 -3.32 -4.34 -4.22
N HIS A 6 -4.38 -3.67 -3.78
CA HIS A 6 -4.27 -2.44 -3.00
C HIS A 6 -4.43 -2.74 -1.50
N VAL A 7 -3.57 -2.16 -0.67
CA VAL A 7 -3.60 -2.30 0.79
C VAL A 7 -3.52 -0.92 1.43
N GLY A 8 -4.55 -0.53 2.16
CA GLY A 8 -4.59 0.80 2.78
C GLY A 8 -6.00 1.33 2.94
N PRO A 9 -6.14 2.53 3.54
CA PRO A 9 -7.43 3.19 3.62
C PRO A 9 -7.98 3.48 2.22
N ASP A 10 -9.29 3.62 2.14
CA ASP A 10 -10.03 3.93 0.90
C ASP A 10 -9.85 2.88 -0.20
N THR A 11 -9.52 1.64 0.18
CA THR A 11 -9.20 0.55 -0.76
C THR A 11 -10.35 0.29 -1.74
N CYS A 12 -11.61 0.40 -1.28
CA CYS A 12 -12.79 0.27 -2.12
C CYS A 12 -12.79 1.27 -3.29
N SER A 13 -12.39 2.52 -3.04
CA SER A 13 -12.36 3.57 -4.07
C SER A 13 -11.25 3.29 -5.09
N VAL A 14 -10.06 2.91 -4.61
CA VAL A 14 -8.92 2.58 -5.47
C VAL A 14 -9.23 1.36 -6.34
N VAL A 15 -9.73 0.27 -5.75
CA VAL A 15 -10.12 -0.95 -6.47
C VAL A 15 -11.22 -0.67 -7.49
N SER A 16 -12.23 0.14 -7.14
CA SER A 16 -13.29 0.53 -8.08
C SER A 16 -12.78 1.27 -9.32
N LYS A 17 -11.68 2.02 -9.18
CA LYS A 17 -11.03 2.68 -10.31
C LYS A 17 -10.20 1.69 -11.12
N LEU A 18 -9.39 0.86 -10.46
CA LEU A 18 -8.56 -0.15 -11.13
C LEU A 18 -9.36 -1.17 -11.93
N LEU A 19 -10.56 -1.55 -11.46
CA LEU A 19 -11.45 -2.46 -12.19
C LEU A 19 -12.00 -1.88 -13.50
N LYS A 20 -11.83 -0.58 -13.76
CA LYS A 20 -12.21 0.08 -15.01
C LYS A 20 -11.05 0.16 -16.01
N GLU A 21 -9.83 -0.12 -15.56
CA GLU A 21 -8.65 -0.13 -16.42
C GLU A 21 -8.61 -1.40 -17.26
N GLU A 22 -8.24 -1.26 -18.54
CA GLU A 22 -8.08 -2.41 -19.42
C GLU A 22 -6.97 -3.34 -18.92
N ASP A 23 -7.11 -4.64 -19.20
CA ASP A 23 -6.15 -5.67 -18.80
C ASP A 23 -5.82 -5.72 -17.30
N THR A 24 -6.69 -5.22 -16.41
CA THR A 24 -6.45 -5.16 -14.96
C THR A 24 -7.49 -5.93 -14.16
N GLU A 25 -7.03 -6.85 -13.31
CA GLU A 25 -7.81 -7.43 -12.22
C GLU A 25 -7.33 -6.82 -10.89
N ALA A 26 -8.26 -6.43 -10.02
CA ALA A 26 -7.92 -5.72 -8.80
C ALA A 26 -8.60 -6.31 -7.55
N TRP A 27 -7.84 -6.33 -6.46
CA TRP A 27 -8.29 -6.74 -5.12
C TRP A 27 -7.86 -5.71 -4.08
N GLY A 28 -8.57 -5.68 -2.95
CA GLY A 28 -8.28 -4.77 -1.86
C GLY A 28 -8.13 -5.47 -0.52
N VAL A 29 -7.25 -4.94 0.33
CA VAL A 29 -7.25 -5.18 1.77
C VAL A 29 -7.44 -3.84 2.48
N GLU A 30 -8.50 -3.74 3.26
CA GLU A 30 -8.78 -2.59 4.13
C GLU A 30 -8.30 -2.96 5.55
N PRO A 31 -7.22 -2.36 6.05
CA PRO A 31 -6.67 -2.69 7.37
C PRO A 31 -7.52 -2.22 8.56
N TYR A 32 -8.52 -1.39 8.31
CA TYR A 32 -9.32 -0.73 9.34
C TYR A 32 -10.80 -1.02 9.18
N ASP A 33 -11.58 -0.77 10.24
CA ASP A 33 -13.02 -1.00 10.17
C ASP A 33 -13.70 -0.08 9.14
N ILE A 34 -14.68 -0.65 8.45
CA ILE A 34 -15.49 -0.01 7.40
C ILE A 34 -16.87 0.34 7.94
N GLU A 35 -16.90 1.13 9.01
CA GLU A 35 -18.16 1.69 9.50
C GLU A 35 -18.63 2.81 8.56
N ASP A 36 -19.94 2.91 8.31
CA ASP A 36 -20.58 3.95 7.50
C ASP A 36 -20.05 4.13 6.06
N VAL A 37 -19.58 3.06 5.42
CA VAL A 37 -19.13 3.10 4.03
C VAL A 37 -20.27 3.06 3.01
N GLU A 38 -20.02 3.63 1.83
CA GLU A 38 -20.92 3.61 0.68
C GLU A 38 -21.35 2.18 0.27
N GLU A 39 -22.53 2.06 -0.33
CA GLU A 39 -23.08 0.79 -0.81
C GLU A 39 -22.16 0.10 -1.85
N SER A 40 -21.46 0.89 -2.65
CA SER A 40 -20.43 0.43 -3.60
C SER A 40 -19.33 -0.37 -2.90
N CYS A 41 -18.85 0.12 -1.75
CA CYS A 41 -17.84 -0.55 -0.94
C CYS A 41 -18.39 -1.81 -0.27
N LYS A 42 -19.62 -1.75 0.28
CA LYS A 42 -20.31 -2.93 0.83
C LYS A 42 -20.44 -4.05 -0.19
N SER A 43 -20.75 -3.71 -1.44
CA SER A 43 -20.82 -4.66 -2.55
C SER A 43 -19.47 -5.32 -2.86
N LEU A 44 -18.37 -4.55 -2.90
CA LEU A 44 -17.03 -5.09 -3.11
C LEU A 44 -16.57 -6.04 -1.99
N VAL A 45 -16.92 -5.70 -0.75
CA VAL A 45 -16.65 -6.53 0.43
C VAL A 45 -17.49 -7.79 0.41
N GLY A 46 -18.79 -7.68 0.11
CA GLY A 46 -19.70 -8.81 0.00
C GLY A 46 -19.31 -9.80 -1.11
N LYS A 47 -18.70 -9.31 -2.20
CA LYS A 47 -18.14 -10.14 -3.27
C LYS A 47 -16.76 -10.73 -2.95
N GLY A 48 -16.16 -10.35 -1.82
CA GLY A 48 -14.81 -10.77 -1.43
C GLY A 48 -13.68 -10.21 -2.28
N ILE A 49 -13.95 -9.19 -3.11
CA ILE A 49 -12.95 -8.46 -3.90
C ILE A 49 -12.10 -7.59 -2.97
N VAL A 50 -12.76 -6.94 -2.01
CA VAL A 50 -12.12 -6.24 -0.90
C VAL A 50 -12.28 -7.07 0.37
N ARG A 51 -11.21 -7.21 1.15
CA ARG A 51 -11.22 -7.89 2.45
C ARG A 51 -10.88 -6.89 3.55
N VAL A 52 -11.66 -6.89 4.63
CA VAL A 52 -11.30 -6.18 5.85
C VAL A 52 -10.40 -7.11 6.65
N ALA A 53 -9.12 -6.75 6.81
CA ALA A 53 -8.15 -7.61 7.47
C ALA A 53 -6.97 -6.82 8.03
N ASP A 54 -6.58 -7.13 9.26
CA ASP A 54 -5.43 -6.53 9.92
C ASP A 54 -4.11 -7.00 9.29
N ILE A 55 -3.41 -6.07 8.63
CA ILE A 55 -2.16 -6.30 7.88
C ILE A 55 -0.95 -6.64 8.77
N LYS A 56 -1.09 -6.64 10.10
CA LYS A 56 -0.08 -7.20 11.01
C LYS A 56 -0.01 -8.74 10.91
N TYR A 57 -1.04 -9.37 10.35
CA TYR A 57 -1.13 -10.82 10.18
C TYR A 57 -0.98 -11.22 8.71
N PRO A 58 -0.59 -12.48 8.43
CA PRO A 58 -0.45 -12.97 7.06
C PRO A 58 -1.74 -12.81 6.25
N LEU A 59 -1.59 -12.36 5.01
CA LEU A 59 -2.68 -12.24 4.06
C LEU A 59 -3.04 -13.62 3.50
N PRO A 60 -4.32 -13.91 3.25
CA PRO A 60 -4.79 -15.22 2.78
C PRO A 60 -4.52 -15.46 1.27
N TYR A 61 -3.35 -15.03 0.79
CA TYR A 61 -2.94 -15.14 -0.62
C TYR A 61 -1.67 -15.99 -0.74
N ARG A 62 -1.56 -16.74 -1.83
CA ARG A 62 -0.35 -17.52 -2.12
C ARG A 62 0.81 -16.57 -2.47
N PRO A 63 2.08 -17.01 -2.29
CA PRO A 63 3.21 -16.22 -2.78
C PRO A 63 3.05 -15.88 -4.26
N LYS A 64 3.46 -14.68 -4.67
CA LYS A 64 3.44 -14.21 -6.07
C LYS A 64 2.05 -14.30 -6.74
N SER A 65 0.99 -14.00 -5.98
CA SER A 65 -0.39 -13.98 -6.51
C SER A 65 -0.71 -12.73 -7.33
N PHE A 66 0.00 -11.62 -7.07
CA PHE A 66 -0.27 -10.32 -7.67
C PHE A 66 0.97 -9.83 -8.41
N SER A 67 0.80 -9.34 -9.64
CA SER A 67 1.89 -8.69 -10.38
C SER A 67 2.37 -7.44 -9.64
N LEU A 68 1.42 -6.67 -9.08
CA LEU A 68 1.70 -5.43 -8.38
C LEU A 68 0.96 -5.36 -7.05
N VAL A 69 1.67 -5.01 -5.98
CA VAL A 69 1.07 -4.66 -4.69
C VAL A 69 1.29 -3.17 -4.44
N ILE A 70 0.22 -2.45 -4.14
CA ILE A 70 0.23 -1.02 -3.85
C ILE A 70 -0.19 -0.83 -2.39
N VAL A 71 0.62 -0.13 -1.61
CA VAL A 71 0.35 0.12 -0.20
C VAL A 71 0.28 1.61 0.04
N SER A 72 -0.86 2.10 0.51
CA SER A 72 -1.09 3.53 0.79
C SER A 72 -1.37 3.75 2.26
N ASP A 73 -0.69 4.71 2.89
CA ASP A 73 -1.02 5.30 4.21
C ASP A 73 -1.32 4.28 5.34
N ALA A 74 -0.77 3.07 5.26
CA ALA A 74 -1.01 2.00 6.23
C ALA A 74 0.22 1.70 7.09
N LEU A 75 1.42 1.82 6.50
CA LEU A 75 2.66 1.40 7.16
C LEU A 75 3.14 2.39 8.23
N ASP A 76 2.80 3.67 8.11
CA ASP A 76 3.19 4.70 9.08
C ASP A 76 2.60 4.43 10.48
N TYR A 77 1.49 3.72 10.54
CA TYR A 77 0.83 3.32 11.79
C TYR A 77 1.43 2.06 12.40
N LEU A 78 2.40 1.40 11.77
CA LEU A 78 3.01 0.19 12.30
C LEU A 78 4.23 0.48 13.18
N SER A 79 4.32 -0.22 14.31
CA SER A 79 5.57 -0.30 15.08
C SER A 79 6.63 -1.06 14.29
N PRO A 80 7.94 -0.81 14.51
CA PRO A 80 9.02 -1.51 13.80
C PRO A 80 8.88 -3.04 13.76
N LYS A 81 8.45 -3.67 14.88
CA LYS A 81 8.21 -5.12 14.98
C LYS A 81 7.20 -5.63 13.95
N TYR A 82 6.09 -4.90 13.75
CA TYR A 82 5.06 -5.28 12.79
C TYR A 82 5.42 -4.86 11.38
N LEU A 83 6.07 -3.70 11.22
CA LEU A 83 6.47 -3.18 9.92
C LEU A 83 7.35 -4.18 9.16
N ASN A 84 8.34 -4.79 9.84
CA ASN A 84 9.18 -5.82 9.23
C ASN A 84 8.32 -6.99 8.71
N LYS A 85 7.51 -7.60 9.59
CA LYS A 85 6.63 -8.74 9.21
C LYS A 85 5.66 -8.40 8.08
N THR A 86 5.02 -7.24 8.14
CA THR A 86 4.05 -6.80 7.14
C THR A 86 4.72 -6.56 5.80
N LEU A 87 5.90 -5.93 5.75
CA LEU A 87 6.64 -5.74 4.49
C LEU A 87 7.11 -7.06 3.88
N LEU A 88 7.57 -8.00 4.72
CA LEU A 88 7.90 -9.34 4.26
C LEU A 88 6.70 -10.03 3.59
N GLU A 89 5.54 -9.90 4.22
CA GLU A 89 4.30 -10.49 3.73
C GLU A 89 3.80 -9.84 2.43
N LEU A 90 3.87 -8.52 2.33
CA LEU A 90 3.50 -7.78 1.12
C LEU A 90 4.43 -8.12 -0.06
N ALA A 91 5.73 -8.19 0.19
CA ALA A 91 6.70 -8.60 -0.81
C ALA A 91 6.54 -10.07 -1.23
N ARG A 92 6.11 -10.95 -0.32
CA ARG A 92 5.82 -12.37 -0.61
C ARG A 92 4.69 -12.52 -1.62
N VAL A 93 3.63 -11.72 -1.52
CA VAL A 93 2.45 -11.85 -2.39
C VAL A 93 2.60 -11.13 -3.73
N ALA A 94 3.55 -10.19 -3.84
CA ALA A 94 3.95 -9.54 -5.09
C ALA A 94 4.85 -10.45 -5.95
N SER A 95 4.69 -10.42 -7.27
CA SER A 95 5.57 -11.12 -8.22
C SER A 95 6.51 -10.18 -8.96
N ASP A 96 6.04 -8.99 -9.35
CA ASP A 96 6.82 -8.09 -10.22
C ASP A 96 7.20 -6.79 -9.50
N GLY A 97 6.31 -6.24 -8.66
CA GLY A 97 6.56 -4.98 -7.97
C GLY A 97 5.77 -4.78 -6.68
N LEU A 98 6.38 -4.05 -5.75
CA LEU A 98 5.76 -3.54 -4.54
C LEU A 98 5.93 -2.01 -4.52
N ILE A 99 4.83 -1.26 -4.40
CA ILE A 99 4.83 0.19 -4.30
C ILE A 99 4.35 0.61 -2.93
N ILE A 100 5.09 1.50 -2.27
CA ILE A 100 4.74 2.05 -0.96
C ILE A 100 4.58 3.55 -1.08
N PHE A 101 3.41 4.05 -0.70
CA PHE A 101 3.13 5.46 -0.44
C PHE A 101 3.16 5.67 1.07
N ALA A 102 4.12 6.47 1.54
CA ALA A 102 4.33 6.77 2.97
C ALA A 102 4.33 8.27 3.22
N GLY A 103 3.81 8.69 4.37
CA GLY A 103 3.70 10.10 4.74
C GLY A 103 5.06 10.79 4.89
N THR A 104 5.12 12.07 4.49
CA THR A 104 6.32 12.90 4.61
C THR A 104 6.37 13.57 5.99
N PRO A 105 7.50 13.50 6.73
CA PRO A 105 7.65 14.24 7.98
C PRO A 105 7.32 15.74 7.80
N GLY A 106 6.60 16.31 8.77
CA GLY A 106 6.25 17.74 8.76
C GLY A 106 5.05 18.14 7.88
N HIS A 107 4.53 17.25 7.02
CA HIS A 107 3.36 17.56 6.17
C HIS A 107 2.01 17.32 6.86
N GLN A 108 1.96 16.48 7.89
CA GLN A 108 0.75 16.23 8.67
C GLN A 108 1.07 16.15 10.17
N LYS A 109 0.35 16.93 10.98
CA LYS A 109 0.16 16.61 12.40
C LYS A 109 -0.89 15.51 12.45
N ALA A 110 -0.62 14.41 13.16
CA ALA A 110 -1.58 13.32 13.33
C ALA A 110 -2.95 13.90 13.71
N LYS A 111 -3.96 13.73 12.86
CA LYS A 111 -5.30 14.24 13.17
C LYS A 111 -5.82 13.42 14.33
N VAL A 112 -6.31 14.06 15.38
CA VAL A 112 -6.85 13.36 16.56
C VAL A 112 -8.00 12.41 16.16
N ALA A 113 -8.76 12.75 15.11
CA ALA A 113 -9.80 11.89 14.53
C ALA A 113 -9.26 10.60 13.87
N GLU A 114 -7.99 10.57 13.46
CA GLU A 114 -7.34 9.38 12.91
C GLU A 114 -6.87 8.42 14.02
N LEU A 115 -6.75 8.89 15.27
CA LEU A 115 -6.39 8.04 16.41
C LEU A 115 -7.47 7.03 16.77
N SER A 116 -8.76 7.41 16.68
CA SER A 116 -9.85 6.47 16.92
C SER A 116 -9.90 5.38 15.85
N LYS A 117 -9.56 5.72 14.59
CA LYS A 117 -9.56 4.78 13.47
C LYS A 117 -8.32 3.86 13.46
N PHE A 118 -7.15 4.39 13.80
CA PHE A 118 -5.88 3.66 13.64
C PHE A 118 -5.23 3.22 14.97
N GLY A 119 -5.79 3.62 16.10
CA GLY A 119 -5.38 3.24 17.46
C GLY A 119 -4.03 3.82 17.92
N ARG A 120 -3.26 4.47 17.03
CA ARG A 120 -1.99 5.12 17.36
C ARG A 120 -1.65 6.24 16.38
N PRO A 121 -0.82 7.22 16.76
CA PRO A 121 -0.37 8.26 15.84
C PRO A 121 0.48 7.67 14.72
N ALA A 122 0.32 8.20 13.51
CA ALA A 122 1.22 7.92 12.39
C ALA A 122 2.66 8.31 12.76
N LYS A 123 3.60 7.40 12.53
CA LYS A 123 5.04 7.70 12.59
C LYS A 123 5.52 7.97 11.18
N MET A 124 5.50 9.23 10.78
CA MET A 124 6.03 9.69 9.49
C MET A 124 7.56 9.63 9.55
N ARG A 125 8.15 8.71 8.81
CA ARG A 125 9.60 8.47 8.80
C ARG A 125 10.21 9.15 7.57
N SER A 126 11.44 9.61 7.69
CA SER A 126 12.14 10.22 6.55
C SER A 126 12.45 9.19 5.47
N SER A 127 12.72 9.67 4.25
CA SER A 127 13.09 8.82 3.12
C SER A 127 14.36 8.02 3.42
N SER A 128 15.36 8.68 4.01
CA SER A 128 16.59 8.05 4.47
C SER A 128 16.35 6.91 5.47
N TRP A 129 15.36 7.05 6.36
CA TRP A 129 15.00 6.00 7.29
C TRP A 129 14.38 4.82 6.56
N TRP A 130 13.46 5.07 5.62
CA TRP A 130 12.81 4.03 4.82
C TRP A 130 13.82 3.25 4.00
N ILE A 131 14.72 3.94 3.29
CA ILE A 131 15.78 3.33 2.49
C ILE A 131 16.67 2.43 3.35
N HIS A 132 17.14 2.93 4.50
CA HIS A 132 17.94 2.12 5.43
C HIS A 132 17.16 0.90 5.95
N PHE A 133 15.88 1.07 6.27
CA PHE A 133 15.04 -0.02 6.73
C PHE A 133 14.83 -1.10 5.66
N PHE A 134 14.61 -0.70 4.40
CA PHE A 134 14.46 -1.63 3.28
C PHE A 134 15.74 -2.44 3.05
N ASP A 135 16.92 -1.81 3.12
CA ASP A 135 18.21 -2.48 3.02
C ASP A 135 18.39 -3.54 4.12
N GLN A 136 18.04 -3.20 5.37
CA GLN A 136 18.09 -4.14 6.50
C GLN A 136 17.25 -5.41 6.30
N ILE A 137 16.15 -5.32 5.55
CA ILE A 137 15.27 -6.47 5.24
C ILE A 137 15.49 -7.00 3.81
N SER A 138 16.56 -6.56 3.13
CA SER A 138 16.89 -6.98 1.76
C SER A 138 15.81 -6.69 0.71
N LEU A 139 14.98 -5.66 0.92
CA LEU A 139 14.11 -5.10 -0.12
C LEU A 139 14.87 -4.02 -0.88
N LYS A 140 15.17 -4.29 -2.15
CA LYS A 140 15.89 -3.35 -3.00
C LYS A 140 14.92 -2.49 -3.80
N GLU A 141 15.27 -1.23 -4.00
CA GLU A 141 14.54 -0.38 -4.94
C GLU A 141 14.60 -0.91 -6.37
N ASN A 142 13.50 -0.73 -7.09
CA ASN A 142 13.39 -1.02 -8.50
C ASN A 142 13.70 0.26 -9.29
N GLU A 143 14.97 0.49 -9.57
CA GLU A 143 15.43 1.69 -10.29
C GLU A 143 14.73 1.89 -11.65
N THR A 144 14.39 0.80 -12.33
CA THR A 144 13.69 0.87 -13.62
C THR A 144 12.26 1.39 -13.45
N ALA A 145 11.56 0.91 -12.41
CA ALA A 145 10.22 1.38 -12.08
C ALA A 145 10.24 2.83 -11.60
N VAL A 146 11.21 3.21 -10.77
CA VAL A 146 11.41 4.60 -10.31
C VAL A 146 11.55 5.55 -11.51
N LYS A 147 12.47 5.27 -12.43
CA LYS A 147 12.68 6.10 -13.63
C LYS A 147 11.43 6.23 -14.49
N LYS A 148 10.68 5.13 -14.66
CA LYS A 148 9.41 5.14 -15.42
C LYS A 148 8.36 5.98 -14.72
N PHE A 149 8.25 5.88 -13.40
CA PHE A 149 7.32 6.67 -12.60
C PHE A 149 7.66 8.16 -12.67
N GLU A 150 8.93 8.54 -12.51
CA GLU A 150 9.38 9.94 -12.61
C GLU A 150 9.07 10.54 -13.99
N GLN A 151 9.31 9.78 -15.07
CA GLN A 151 8.95 10.19 -16.43
C GLN A 151 7.44 10.39 -16.59
N ALA A 152 6.62 9.47 -16.06
CA ALA A 152 5.16 9.58 -16.13
C ALA A 152 4.63 10.74 -15.26
N ALA A 153 5.17 10.92 -14.07
CA ALA A 153 4.83 12.00 -13.15
C ALA A 153 5.15 13.36 -13.76
N SER A 154 6.34 13.52 -14.37
CA SER A 154 6.72 14.73 -15.09
C SER A 154 5.77 15.04 -16.26
N LYS A 155 5.42 14.03 -17.07
CA LYS A 155 4.49 14.21 -18.20
C LYS A 155 3.07 14.60 -17.78
N SER A 156 2.64 14.16 -16.60
CA SER A 156 1.30 14.45 -16.05
C SER A 156 1.29 15.63 -15.08
N SER A 157 2.42 16.30 -14.88
CA SER A 157 2.59 17.34 -13.85
C SER A 157 2.17 16.88 -12.46
N TYR A 158 2.32 15.58 -12.17
CA TYR A 158 1.99 15.00 -10.89
C TYR A 158 3.11 15.29 -9.88
N LEU A 159 2.75 15.96 -8.79
CA LEU A 159 3.63 16.21 -7.65
C LEU A 159 3.14 15.39 -6.46
N PRO A 160 3.86 14.34 -6.05
CA PRO A 160 3.43 13.51 -4.93
C PRO A 160 3.52 14.32 -3.62
N ALA A 161 2.43 14.32 -2.85
CA ALA A 161 2.40 14.91 -1.51
C ALA A 161 3.01 13.99 -0.43
N CYS A 162 3.43 12.80 -0.83
CA CYS A 162 3.98 11.73 0.00
C CYS A 162 5.26 11.17 -0.61
N GLN A 163 5.91 10.29 0.13
CA GLN A 163 7.09 9.55 -0.33
C GLN A 163 6.64 8.30 -1.06
N VAL A 164 7.16 8.08 -2.27
CA VAL A 164 6.81 6.94 -3.13
C VAL A 164 8.04 6.06 -3.30
N PHE A 165 7.94 4.80 -2.93
CA PHE A 165 9.02 3.82 -3.07
C PHE A 165 8.57 2.68 -3.99
N HIS A 166 9.38 2.38 -5.00
CA HIS A 166 9.18 1.23 -5.87
C HIS A 166 10.21 0.17 -5.50
N LEU A 167 9.75 -0.99 -5.04
CA LEU A 167 10.59 -2.06 -4.52
C LEU A 167 10.46 -3.32 -5.38
N ASN A 168 11.55 -4.08 -5.46
CA ASN A 168 11.54 -5.44 -6.00
C ASN A 168 10.97 -6.40 -4.93
N PRO A 169 10.03 -7.28 -5.29
CA PRO A 169 9.59 -8.35 -4.40
C PRO A 169 10.69 -9.39 -4.22
N TYR A 170 10.52 -10.30 -3.26
CA TYR A 170 11.48 -11.39 -3.06
C TYR A 170 11.45 -12.37 -4.24
N HIS A 171 12.64 -12.75 -4.71
CA HIS A 171 12.82 -13.76 -5.75
C HIS A 171 12.49 -15.16 -5.25
#